data_AF-A0A971BHM3-F1
#
_entry.id   AF-A0A971BHM3-F1
#
_cell.length_a   1.000
_cell.length_b   1.000
_cell.length_c   1.000
_cell.angle_alpha   90.00
_cell.angle_beta   90.00
_cell.angle_gamma   90.00
#
_symmetry.space_group_name_H-M   'P 1'
#
loop_
_entity.id
_entity.type
_entity.pdbx_description
1 polymer ?
#
loop_
_entity_poly.entity_id
_entity_poly.type
_entity_poly.pdbx_seq_one_letter_code
_entity_poly.pdbx_strand_id
1 'polypeptide(L)'
;MDNTYYIREIRRIYDNYIEETIRLEKDRKVTEGLMGFGQGLGTLPCHDQFSERLEQALRAFEGSAPSSQEVREILEFMYDTPLRNKDNTLAFWMLQAVHSLTEKLIGFLSPEDAVALSALYREAYPRSARMPAQKKIAALLQSQAGDSPERGKRSLWDILRGRGNKLN
;
A
#
# COMPACT_ATOMS: atom_id res chain seq x y z
N MET A 1 -7.38 -17.27 -15.10
CA MET A 1 -8.22 -16.54 -14.12
C MET A 1 -8.38 -15.13 -14.65
N ASP A 2 -9.59 -14.57 -14.66
CA ASP A 2 -9.82 -13.20 -15.13
C ASP A 2 -9.63 -12.17 -14.01
N ASN A 3 -9.43 -10.90 -14.38
CA ASN A 3 -9.29 -9.72 -13.50
C ASN A 3 -10.22 -9.76 -12.28
N THR A 4 -11.49 -10.06 -12.53
CA THR A 4 -12.57 -10.01 -11.54
C THR A 4 -12.32 -10.94 -10.36
N TYR A 5 -11.59 -12.04 -10.56
CA TYR A 5 -11.32 -13.00 -9.50
C TYR A 5 -10.44 -12.40 -8.40
N TYR A 6 -9.29 -11.82 -8.75
CA TYR A 6 -8.30 -11.39 -7.75
C TYR A 6 -8.78 -10.20 -6.95
N ILE A 7 -9.40 -9.19 -7.60
CA ILE A 7 -9.96 -8.05 -6.87
C ILE A 7 -11.08 -8.48 -5.93
N ARG A 8 -11.94 -9.43 -6.33
CA ARG A 8 -12.99 -9.98 -5.46
C ARG A 8 -12.40 -10.73 -4.27
N GLU A 9 -11.36 -11.54 -4.50
CA GLU A 9 -10.73 -12.29 -3.42
C GLU A 9 -10.01 -11.38 -2.42
N ILE A 10 -9.27 -10.38 -2.90
CA ILE A 10 -8.61 -9.40 -2.04
C ILE A 10 -9.65 -8.62 -1.23
N ARG A 11 -10.75 -8.17 -1.85
CA ARG A 11 -11.87 -7.53 -1.13
C ARG A 11 -12.44 -8.44 -0.05
N ARG A 12 -12.70 -9.71 -0.37
CA ARG A 12 -13.20 -10.70 0.59
C ARG A 12 -12.23 -10.89 1.77
N ILE A 13 -10.92 -10.91 1.53
CA ILE A 13 -9.90 -11.01 2.59
C ILE A 13 -9.96 -9.79 3.52
N TYR A 14 -10.05 -8.58 2.95
CA TYR A 14 -10.19 -7.33 3.71
C TYR A 14 -11.50 -7.27 4.50
N ASP A 15 -12.63 -7.60 3.86
CA ASP A 15 -13.96 -7.54 4.49
C ASP A 15 -14.02 -8.48 5.70
N ASN A 16 -13.56 -9.73 5.56
CA ASN A 16 -13.50 -10.68 6.67
C ASN A 16 -12.65 -10.16 7.84
N TYR A 17 -11.51 -9.56 7.53
CA TYR A 17 -10.61 -9.02 8.55
C TYR A 17 -11.21 -7.79 9.26
N ILE A 18 -11.82 -6.88 8.51
CA ILE A 18 -12.48 -5.69 9.06
C ILE A 18 -13.68 -6.11 9.92
N GLU A 19 -14.49 -7.06 9.46
CA GLU A 19 -15.60 -7.58 10.25
C GLU A 19 -15.14 -8.21 11.56
N GLU A 20 -14.08 -9.02 11.53
CA GLU A 20 -13.54 -9.67 12.72
C GLU A 20 -13.00 -8.64 13.72
N THR A 21 -12.25 -7.65 13.24
CA THR A 21 -11.73 -6.58 14.11
C THR A 21 -12.85 -5.70 14.68
N ILE A 22 -13.94 -5.44 13.94
CA ILE A 22 -15.12 -4.74 14.47
C ILE A 22 -15.77 -5.55 15.61
N ARG A 23 -15.88 -6.88 15.47
CA ARG A 23 -16.42 -7.75 16.53
C ARG A 23 -15.53 -7.70 17.77
N LEU A 24 -14.23 -7.90 17.59
CA LEU A 24 -13.25 -7.86 18.69
C LEU A 24 -13.21 -6.49 19.39
N GLU A 25 -13.31 -5.39 18.64
CA GLU A 25 -13.34 -4.06 19.23
C GLU A 25 -14.60 -3.83 20.08
N LYS A 26 -15.75 -4.33 19.63
CA LYS A 26 -17.01 -4.27 20.40
C LYS A 26 -16.91 -5.09 21.68
N ASP A 27 -16.45 -6.34 21.59
CA ASP A 27 -16.29 -7.23 22.75
C ASP A 27 -15.31 -6.64 23.77
N ARG A 28 -14.23 -6.00 23.29
CA ARG A 28 -13.29 -5.27 24.14
C ARG A 28 -13.94 -4.10 24.86
N LYS A 29 -14.68 -3.24 24.16
CA LYS A 29 -15.38 -2.09 24.78
C LYS A 29 -16.36 -2.55 25.87
N VAL A 30 -17.00 -3.70 25.69
CA VAL A 30 -17.90 -4.31 26.69
C VAL A 30 -17.11 -4.81 27.90
N THR A 31 -15.99 -5.50 27.68
CA THR A 31 -15.19 -6.12 28.76
C THR A 31 -14.31 -5.14 29.52
N GLU A 32 -13.69 -4.15 28.87
CA GLU A 32 -12.95 -3.05 29.52
C GLU A 32 -13.87 -2.19 30.42
N GLY A 33 -15.15 -2.06 30.07
CA GLY A 33 -16.16 -1.42 30.91
C GLY A 33 -16.54 -2.21 32.16
N LEU A 34 -16.17 -3.50 32.23
CA LEU A 34 -16.47 -4.42 33.34
C LEU A 34 -15.22 -4.82 34.14
N MET A 35 -14.04 -4.87 33.53
CA MET A 35 -12.76 -5.20 34.18
C MET A 35 -11.60 -4.48 33.48
N GLY A 36 -10.99 -3.51 34.16
CA GLY A 36 -9.95 -2.63 33.61
C GLY A 36 -8.56 -3.25 33.45
N PHE A 37 -8.42 -4.29 32.62
CA PHE A 37 -7.12 -4.83 32.19
C PHE A 37 -7.19 -5.35 30.75
N GLY A 38 -6.88 -4.51 29.76
CA GLY A 38 -6.85 -4.88 28.34
C GLY A 38 -5.53 -5.56 27.94
N GLN A 39 -5.62 -6.76 27.33
CA GLN A 39 -4.50 -7.42 26.63
C GLN A 39 -4.03 -6.57 25.43
N GLY A 40 -2.73 -6.66 25.13
CA GLY A 40 -2.08 -5.84 24.10
C GLY A 40 -2.64 -6.04 22.69
N LEU A 41 -2.91 -4.92 22.00
CA LEU A 41 -3.51 -4.83 20.67
C LEU A 41 -2.66 -5.44 19.53
N GLY A 42 -1.43 -5.87 19.82
CA GLY A 42 -0.44 -6.27 18.82
C GLY A 42 -0.34 -7.76 18.54
N THR A 43 -1.07 -8.63 19.25
CA THR A 43 -0.88 -10.09 19.19
C THR A 43 -2.19 -10.85 18.95
N LEU A 44 -3.13 -10.27 18.20
CA LEU A 44 -4.36 -10.96 17.83
C LEU A 44 -4.10 -11.88 16.63
N PRO A 45 -4.46 -13.17 16.69
CA PRO A 45 -4.26 -14.12 15.59
C PRO A 45 -4.90 -13.69 14.26
N CYS A 46 -5.94 -12.85 14.30
CA CYS A 46 -6.60 -12.35 13.09
C CYS A 46 -5.70 -11.45 12.24
N HIS A 47 -4.71 -10.76 12.85
CA HIS A 47 -3.75 -9.93 12.13
C HIS A 47 -2.80 -10.77 11.28
N ASP A 48 -2.22 -11.82 11.87
CA ASP A 48 -1.28 -12.71 11.18
C ASP A 48 -2.00 -13.43 10.04
N GLN A 49 -3.17 -14.02 10.32
CA GLN A 49 -3.99 -14.70 9.31
C GLN A 49 -4.40 -13.78 8.16
N PHE A 50 -4.73 -12.52 8.44
CA PHE A 50 -5.04 -11.54 7.41
C PHE A 50 -3.83 -11.28 6.52
N SER A 51 -2.67 -10.98 7.13
CA SER A 51 -1.47 -10.64 6.39
C SER A 51 -0.97 -11.82 5.53
N GLU A 52 -1.01 -13.05 6.05
CA GLU A 52 -0.61 -14.26 5.33
C GLU A 52 -1.53 -14.56 4.14
N ARG A 53 -2.85 -14.50 4.34
CA ARG A 53 -3.83 -14.74 3.26
C ARG A 53 -3.71 -13.68 2.17
N LEU A 54 -3.55 -12.42 2.56
CA LEU A 54 -3.36 -11.33 1.63
C LEU A 54 -2.05 -11.49 0.85
N GLU A 55 -0.95 -11.83 1.52
CA GLU A 55 0.33 -12.08 0.86
C GLU A 55 0.22 -13.21 -0.17
N GLN A 56 -0.43 -14.32 0.17
CA GLN A 56 -0.66 -15.44 -0.74
C GLN A 56 -1.49 -15.01 -1.96
N ALA A 57 -2.57 -14.24 -1.75
CA ALA A 57 -3.40 -13.74 -2.83
C ALA A 57 -2.65 -12.79 -3.76
N LEU A 58 -1.85 -11.87 -3.21
CA LEU A 58 -1.05 -10.92 -4.00
C LEU A 58 0.08 -11.63 -4.75
N ARG A 59 0.70 -12.67 -4.19
CA ARG A 59 1.70 -13.50 -4.89
C ARG A 59 1.09 -14.29 -6.04
N ALA A 60 -0.10 -14.86 -5.83
CA ALA A 60 -0.84 -15.55 -6.88
C ALA A 60 -1.27 -14.59 -8.00
N PHE A 61 -1.64 -13.36 -7.64
CA PHE A 61 -1.94 -12.30 -8.59
C PHE A 61 -0.69 -11.88 -9.37
N GLU A 62 0.44 -11.60 -8.70
CA GLU A 62 1.73 -11.30 -9.32
C GLU A 62 2.13 -12.38 -10.34
N GLY A 63 2.03 -13.66 -9.95
CA GLY A 63 2.35 -14.81 -10.78
C GLY A 63 1.44 -14.99 -12.01
N SER A 64 0.30 -14.31 -12.06
CA SER A 64 -0.59 -14.28 -13.23
C SER A 64 -0.17 -13.28 -14.31
N ALA A 65 0.91 -12.51 -14.07
CA ALA A 65 1.40 -11.43 -14.92
C ALA A 65 0.31 -10.39 -15.24
N PRO A 66 -0.20 -9.68 -14.23
CA PRO A 66 -1.36 -8.82 -14.38
C PRO A 66 -1.05 -7.59 -15.23
N SER A 67 -2.08 -7.07 -15.88
CA SER A 67 -2.03 -5.80 -16.56
C SER A 67 -1.91 -4.64 -15.58
N SER A 68 -1.43 -3.51 -16.09
CA SER A 68 -1.32 -2.27 -15.33
C SER A 68 -2.67 -1.83 -14.72
N GLN A 69 -3.77 -1.99 -15.47
CA GLN A 69 -5.09 -1.61 -15.01
C GLN A 69 -5.55 -2.44 -13.81
N GLU A 70 -5.33 -3.75 -13.85
CA GLU A 70 -5.67 -4.68 -12.76
C GLU A 70 -4.90 -4.35 -11.49
N VAL A 71 -3.61 -4.06 -11.65
CA VAL A 71 -2.74 -3.64 -10.55
C VAL A 71 -3.22 -2.32 -9.97
N ARG A 72 -3.51 -1.32 -10.81
CA ARG A 72 -4.01 -0.03 -10.35
C ARG A 72 -5.28 -0.19 -9.52
N GLU A 73 -6.26 -0.97 -9.98
CA GLU A 73 -7.50 -1.20 -9.26
C GLU A 73 -7.28 -1.82 -7.87
N ILE A 74 -6.42 -2.85 -7.78
CA ILE A 74 -6.07 -3.48 -6.49
C ILE A 74 -5.35 -2.50 -5.56
N LEU A 75 -4.37 -1.76 -6.07
CA LEU A 75 -3.59 -0.84 -5.25
C LEU A 75 -4.43 0.36 -4.77
N GLU A 76 -5.29 0.92 -5.62
CA GLU A 76 -6.26 1.96 -5.24
C GLU A 76 -7.15 1.47 -4.09
N PHE A 77 -7.72 0.26 -4.22
CA PHE A 77 -8.53 -0.34 -3.17
C PHE A 77 -7.74 -0.51 -1.86
N MET A 78 -6.54 -1.10 -1.93
CA MET A 78 -5.72 -1.38 -0.75
C MET A 78 -5.29 -0.09 -0.04
N TYR A 79 -4.95 0.97 -0.78
CA TYR A 79 -4.48 2.23 -0.22
C TYR A 79 -5.61 3.12 0.31
N ASP A 80 -6.82 3.01 -0.23
CA ASP A 80 -7.99 3.74 0.26
C ASP A 80 -8.61 3.08 1.50
N THR A 81 -8.58 1.76 1.59
CA THR A 81 -9.27 1.00 2.64
C THR A 81 -8.88 1.38 4.08
N PRO A 82 -7.60 1.62 4.44
CA PRO A 82 -7.26 2.12 5.78
C PRO A 82 -7.92 3.45 6.10
N LEU A 83 -8.04 4.37 5.13
CA LEU A 83 -8.64 5.70 5.34
C LEU A 83 -10.13 5.60 5.64
N ARG A 84 -10.83 4.69 4.95
CA ARG A 84 -12.25 4.38 5.20
C ARG A 84 -12.50 3.69 6.55
N ASN A 85 -11.46 3.11 7.15
CA ASN A 85 -11.54 2.37 8.41
C ASN A 85 -10.72 3.00 9.54
N LYS A 86 -10.49 4.33 9.47
CA LYS A 86 -9.68 5.07 10.46
C LYS A 86 -10.17 4.94 11.90
N ASP A 87 -11.47 4.73 12.10
CA ASP A 87 -12.09 4.65 13.42
C ASP A 87 -11.97 3.23 14.04
N ASN A 88 -11.70 2.21 13.22
CA ASN A 88 -11.39 0.86 13.69
C ASN A 88 -9.89 0.78 14.01
N THR A 89 -9.54 1.18 15.23
CA THR A 89 -8.14 1.27 15.69
C THR A 89 -7.40 -0.07 15.70
N LEU A 90 -8.12 -1.19 15.84
CA LEU A 90 -7.53 -2.54 15.73
C LEU A 90 -7.11 -2.86 14.30
N ALA A 91 -7.90 -2.45 13.31
CA ALA A 91 -7.60 -2.71 11.90
C ALA A 91 -6.61 -1.69 11.31
N PHE A 92 -6.77 -0.41 11.65
CA PHE A 92 -6.16 0.72 10.95
C PHE A 92 -4.65 0.59 10.72
N TRP A 93 -3.89 0.20 11.75
CA TRP A 93 -2.44 0.08 11.65
C TRP A 93 -2.01 -1.12 10.80
N MET A 94 -2.70 -2.25 10.95
CA MET A 94 -2.42 -3.44 10.14
C MET A 94 -2.77 -3.22 8.67
N LEU A 95 -3.91 -2.58 8.38
CA LEU A 95 -4.30 -2.22 7.01
C LEU A 95 -3.26 -1.33 6.33
N GLN A 96 -2.59 -0.44 7.07
CA GLN A 96 -1.47 0.33 6.54
C GLN A 96 -0.17 -0.49 6.42
N ALA A 97 0.09 -1.39 7.37
CA ALA A 97 1.31 -2.21 7.38
C ALA A 97 1.40 -3.10 6.13
N VAL A 98 0.28 -3.69 5.71
CA VAL A 98 0.21 -4.56 4.53
C VAL A 98 0.44 -3.82 3.21
N HIS A 99 0.54 -2.48 3.21
CA HIS A 99 1.02 -1.75 2.02
C HIS A 99 2.41 -2.24 1.58
N SER A 100 3.26 -2.69 2.51
CA SER A 100 4.57 -3.25 2.18
C SER A 100 4.50 -4.52 1.30
N LEU A 101 3.38 -5.24 1.29
CA LEU A 101 3.16 -6.41 0.43
C LEU A 101 2.95 -6.03 -1.05
N THR A 102 2.69 -4.75 -1.33
CA THR A 102 2.36 -4.27 -2.69
C THR A 102 3.56 -3.87 -3.53
N GLU A 103 4.77 -3.86 -2.94
CA GLU A 103 5.96 -3.29 -3.57
C GLU A 103 6.26 -3.85 -4.96
N LYS A 104 6.13 -5.18 -5.13
CA LYS A 104 6.43 -5.84 -6.40
C LYS A 104 5.39 -5.54 -7.48
N LEU A 105 4.13 -5.35 -7.07
CA LEU A 105 3.04 -5.07 -8.00
C LEU A 105 3.23 -3.71 -8.69
N ILE A 106 3.85 -2.73 -8.01
CA ILE A 106 4.12 -1.41 -8.59
C ILE A 106 4.93 -1.53 -9.90
N GLY A 107 5.81 -2.53 -10.03
CA GLY A 107 6.60 -2.74 -11.25
C GLY A 107 5.77 -3.07 -12.51
N PHE A 108 4.52 -3.51 -12.34
CA PHE A 108 3.59 -3.82 -13.43
C PHE A 108 2.79 -2.60 -13.92
N LEU A 109 2.84 -1.47 -13.19
CA LEU A 109 2.13 -0.27 -13.59
C LEU A 109 2.78 0.35 -14.83
N SER A 110 1.95 0.81 -15.76
CA SER A 110 2.35 1.77 -16.78
C SER A 110 2.78 3.09 -16.12
N PRO A 111 3.62 3.90 -16.77
CA PRO A 111 3.98 5.22 -16.24
C PRO A 111 2.75 6.10 -15.99
N GLU A 112 1.72 6.01 -16.83
CA GLU A 112 0.48 6.78 -16.70
C GLU A 112 -0.31 6.38 -15.44
N ASP A 113 -0.54 5.08 -15.25
CA ASP A 113 -1.23 4.57 -14.07
C ASP A 113 -0.43 4.85 -12.79
N ALA A 114 0.90 4.78 -12.86
CA ALA A 114 1.78 5.12 -11.75
C ALA A 114 1.73 6.62 -11.40
N VAL A 115 1.60 7.53 -12.38
CA VAL A 115 1.39 8.97 -12.12
C VAL A 115 0.09 9.19 -11.36
N ALA A 116 -1.02 8.62 -11.86
CA ALA A 116 -2.33 8.75 -11.24
C ALA A 116 -2.33 8.22 -9.80
N LEU A 117 -1.81 7.00 -9.61
CA LEU A 117 -1.75 6.37 -8.30
C LEU A 117 -0.79 7.08 -7.34
N SER A 118 0.33 7.61 -7.84
CA SER A 118 1.26 8.42 -7.04
C SER A 118 0.59 9.69 -6.52
N ALA A 119 -0.20 10.38 -7.35
CA ALA A 119 -0.94 11.57 -6.93
C ALA A 119 -1.94 11.23 -5.81
N LEU A 120 -2.78 10.21 -6.02
CA LEU A 120 -3.75 9.72 -5.03
C LEU A 120 -3.06 9.33 -3.71
N TYR A 121 -1.98 8.55 -3.79
CA TYR A 121 -1.25 8.12 -2.59
C TYR A 121 -0.64 9.27 -1.81
N ARG A 122 -0.16 10.31 -2.50
CA ARG A 122 0.47 11.47 -1.85
C ARG A 122 -0.53 12.37 -1.15
N GLU A 123 -1.74 12.47 -1.69
CA GLU A 123 -2.87 13.17 -1.09
C GLU A 123 -3.36 12.42 0.15
N ALA A 124 -3.60 11.11 0.00
CA ALA A 124 -4.01 10.20 1.07
C ALA A 124 -3.01 10.15 2.25
N TYR A 125 -1.72 10.08 1.94
CA TYR A 125 -0.65 9.91 2.91
C TYR A 125 0.37 11.06 2.79
N PRO A 126 0.18 12.18 3.51
CA PRO A 126 1.05 13.35 3.41
C PRO A 126 2.46 13.05 3.94
N ARG A 127 3.48 13.67 3.34
CA ARG A 127 4.91 13.39 3.60
C ARG A 127 5.29 13.46 5.08
N SER A 128 4.70 14.38 5.84
CA SER A 128 4.93 14.56 7.28
C SER A 128 4.44 13.40 8.15
N ALA A 129 3.47 12.63 7.67
CA ALA A 129 2.83 11.55 8.42
C ALA A 129 3.23 10.14 7.94
N ARG A 130 4.07 10.03 6.89
CA ARG A 130 4.41 8.72 6.31
C ARG A 130 5.29 7.88 7.22
N MET A 131 4.85 6.65 7.46
CA MET A 131 5.65 5.55 8.01
C MET A 131 6.72 5.06 7.00
N PRO A 132 7.75 4.31 7.44
CA PRO A 132 8.79 3.80 6.55
C PRO A 132 8.27 3.05 5.31
N ALA A 133 7.28 2.15 5.49
CA ALA A 133 6.66 1.45 4.38
C ALA A 133 6.02 2.41 3.36
N GLN A 134 5.28 3.42 3.83
CA GLN A 134 4.62 4.41 2.97
C GLN A 134 5.63 5.32 2.24
N LYS A 135 6.77 5.64 2.88
CA LYS A 135 7.85 6.36 2.20
C LYS A 135 8.40 5.55 1.02
N LYS A 136 8.58 4.24 1.21
CA LYS A 136 9.07 3.33 0.17
C LYS A 136 8.05 3.18 -0.97
N ILE A 137 6.78 2.95 -0.65
CA ILE A 137 5.70 2.89 -1.66
C ILE A 137 5.61 4.18 -2.48
N ALA A 138 5.60 5.35 -1.81
CA ALA A 138 5.57 6.63 -2.52
C ALA A 138 6.78 6.82 -3.46
N ALA A 139 7.97 6.38 -3.04
CA ALA A 139 9.17 6.45 -3.86
C ALA A 139 9.11 5.48 -5.06
N LEU A 140 8.59 4.27 -4.87
CA LEU A 140 8.40 3.29 -5.94
C LEU A 140 7.40 3.79 -6.98
N LEU A 141 6.24 4.30 -6.56
CA LEU A 141 5.24 4.90 -7.45
C LEU A 141 5.82 6.07 -8.25
N GLN A 142 6.57 6.95 -7.60
CA GLN A 142 7.21 8.09 -8.26
C GLN A 142 8.28 7.65 -9.26
N SER A 143 9.07 6.62 -8.93
CA SER A 143 10.04 6.05 -9.86
C SER A 143 9.36 5.41 -11.06
N GLN A 144 8.27 4.67 -10.84
CA GLN A 144 7.51 4.00 -11.90
C GLN A 144 6.79 4.99 -12.82
N ALA A 145 6.33 6.12 -12.29
CA ALA A 145 5.82 7.26 -13.04
C ALA A 145 6.88 7.93 -13.94
N GLY A 146 8.15 7.50 -13.87
CA GLY A 146 9.26 8.13 -14.59
C GLY A 146 9.80 9.38 -13.91
N ASP A 147 9.32 9.72 -12.73
CA ASP A 147 9.68 10.91 -11.97
C ASP A 147 10.78 10.60 -10.92
N SER A 148 11.75 9.78 -11.34
CA SER A 148 12.82 9.33 -10.46
C SER A 148 13.68 10.52 -10.01
N PRO A 149 13.97 10.72 -8.71
CA PRO A 149 14.77 11.84 -8.21
C PRO A 149 16.21 11.87 -8.77
N GLU A 150 16.66 10.76 -9.36
CA GLU A 150 17.95 10.63 -10.06
C GLU A 150 17.93 11.18 -11.50
N ARG A 151 16.75 11.36 -12.13
CA ARG A 151 16.62 11.89 -13.49
C ARG A 151 16.97 13.38 -13.54
N GLY A 152 16.64 14.14 -12.49
CA GLY A 152 17.08 15.52 -12.31
C GLY A 152 18.59 15.66 -12.08
N LYS A 153 19.22 14.70 -11.38
CA LYS A 153 20.67 14.70 -11.16
C LYS A 153 21.45 14.33 -12.42
N ARG A 154 21.03 13.30 -13.18
CA ARG A 154 21.67 12.94 -14.46
C ARG A 154 21.62 14.10 -15.45
N SER A 155 20.47 14.75 -15.61
CA SER A 155 20.33 15.95 -16.47
C SER A 155 21.30 17.07 -16.06
N LEU A 156 21.44 17.37 -14.77
CA LEU A 156 22.38 18.37 -14.27
C LEU A 156 23.85 17.99 -14.56
N TRP A 157 24.25 16.73 -14.32
CA TRP A 157 25.61 16.27 -14.59
C TRP A 157 25.93 16.16 -16.08
N ASP A 158 24.94 15.92 -16.94
CA ASP A 158 25.10 15.86 -18.39
C ASP A 158 25.15 17.28 -19.00
N ILE A 159 24.37 18.23 -18.46
CA ILE A 159 24.46 19.66 -18.79
C ILE A 159 25.82 20.24 -18.37
N LEU A 160 26.33 19.85 -17.19
CA LEU A 160 27.63 20.30 -16.69
C LEU A 160 28.81 19.67 -17.45
N ARG A 161 28.70 18.40 -17.91
CA ARG A 161 29.72 17.78 -18.78
C ARG A 161 29.68 18.27 -20.24
N GLY A 162 28.53 18.72 -20.74
CA GLY A 162 28.38 19.24 -22.10
C GLY A 162 28.98 20.63 -22.35
N ARG A 163 29.33 21.39 -21.30
CA ARG A 163 29.95 22.73 -21.43
C ARG A 163 31.49 22.73 -21.46
N GLY A 164 32.13 21.56 -21.41
CA GLY A 164 33.58 21.45 -21.27
C GLY A 164 34.42 21.32 -22.54
N ASN A 165 33.84 21.37 -23.75
CA ASN A 165 34.62 21.12 -24.97
C ASN A 165 34.35 22.12 -26.10
N LYS A 166 34.71 23.38 -25.86
CA LYS A 166 35.10 24.34 -26.91
C LYS A 166 36.04 25.37 -26.32
N LEU A 167 37.35 25.14 -26.41
CA LEU A 167 38.31 26.20 -26.67
C LEU A 167 39.41 25.62 -27.57
N ASN A 168 39.57 26.28 -28.72
CA ASN A 168 40.76 26.25 -29.56
C ASN A 168 42.00 26.66 -28.75
#